data_AF-A0A971ZZ43-F1
#
_entry.id   AF-A0A971ZZ43-F1
#
_cell.length_a   1.000
_cell.length_b   1.000
_cell.length_c   1.000
_cell.angle_alpha   90.00
_cell.angle_beta   90.00
_cell.angle_gamma   90.00
#
_symmetry.space_group_name_H-M   'P 1'
#
loop_
_entity.id
_entity.type
_entity.pdbx_description
1 polymer ?
#
loop_
_entity_poly.entity_id
_entity_poly.type
_entity_poly.pdbx_seq_one_letter_code
_entity_poly.pdbx_strand_id
1 'polypeptide(L)'
;MGFNCHKENPRAKPPILNIEPLAENSTIIIYSSPRGMFGYFYGLLKGTSRYYDEKISIAVLKKTQDFSNELEKYVIKKRARFSSSSLFYNPKSADAMVK
;
A
#
# COMPACT_ATOMS: atom_id res chain seq x y z
N MET A 1 5.14 -12.94 13.53
CA MET A 1 6.55 -12.63 13.22
C MET A 1 6.57 -11.40 12.31
N GLY A 2 6.71 -10.19 12.86
CA GLY A 2 6.82 -8.97 12.04
C GLY A 2 8.29 -8.61 11.90
N PHE A 3 8.86 -8.73 10.70
CA PHE A 3 10.23 -8.33 10.44
C PHE A 3 10.32 -6.81 10.53
N ASN A 4 10.78 -6.30 11.67
CA ASN A 4 11.08 -4.88 11.82
C ASN A 4 12.48 -4.64 11.27
N CYS A 5 12.58 -4.36 9.96
CA CYS A 5 13.84 -4.27 9.22
C CYS A 5 14.85 -3.24 9.80
N HIS A 6 14.36 -2.23 10.52
CA HIS A 6 15.20 -1.28 11.25
C HIS A 6 15.96 -1.94 12.41
N LYS A 7 15.38 -2.95 13.06
CA LYS A 7 16.01 -3.65 14.20
C LYS A 7 17.22 -4.48 13.75
N GLU A 8 17.17 -5.01 12.54
CA GLU A 8 18.23 -5.85 11.96
C GLU A 8 19.26 -5.03 11.16
N ASN A 9 18.88 -3.85 10.65
CA ASN A 9 19.80 -2.95 9.96
C ASN A 9 19.68 -1.51 10.50
N PRO A 10 20.52 -1.11 11.48
CA PRO A 10 20.44 0.20 12.13
C PRO A 10 20.78 1.38 11.21
N ARG A 11 21.37 1.13 10.03
CA ARG A 11 21.63 2.18 9.02
C ARG A 11 20.41 2.45 8.13
N ALA A 12 19.44 1.55 8.10
CA ALA A 12 18.24 1.73 7.30
C ALA A 12 17.41 2.89 7.86
N LYS A 13 17.24 3.94 7.05
CA LYS A 13 16.28 5.03 7.31
C LYS A 13 15.04 4.77 6.44
N PRO A 14 14.05 4.00 6.92
CA PRO A 14 12.85 3.72 6.14
C PRO A 14 11.97 4.99 6.00
N PRO A 15 11.18 5.09 4.92
CA PRO A 15 10.15 6.11 4.82
C PRO A 15 9.07 5.87 5.88
N ILE A 16 8.44 6.95 6.34
CA ILE A 16 7.34 6.87 7.30
C ILE A 16 6.05 6.69 6.51
N LEU A 17 5.27 5.67 6.87
CA LEU A 17 4.00 5.34 6.25
C LEU A 17 2.91 5.32 7.33
N ASN A 18 2.02 6.30 7.28
CA ASN A 18 0.86 6.35 8.17
C ASN A 18 -0.40 5.99 7.40
N ILE A 19 -1.28 5.19 8.02
CA ILE A 19 -2.51 4.70 7.42
C ILE A 19 -3.66 5.07 8.35
N GLU A 20 -4.61 5.83 7.84
CA GLU A 20 -5.78 6.29 8.58
C GLU A 20 -7.05 5.79 7.88
N PRO A 21 -7.91 5.00 8.56
CA PRO A 21 -9.19 4.61 7.99
C PRO A 21 -10.09 5.84 7.83
N LEU A 22 -10.65 6.05 6.63
CA LEU A 22 -11.57 7.15 6.36
C LEU A 22 -13.03 6.69 6.36
N ALA A 23 -13.29 5.50 5.80
CA ALA A 23 -14.61 4.87 5.77
C ALA A 23 -14.47 3.35 5.53
N GLU A 24 -15.58 2.62 5.54
CA GLU A 24 -15.62 1.15 5.38
C GLU A 24 -14.82 0.62 4.18
N ASN A 25 -14.84 1.36 3.06
CA ASN A 25 -14.14 1.00 1.83
C ASN A 25 -13.12 2.05 1.40
N SER A 26 -12.67 2.92 2.32
CA SER A 26 -11.66 3.92 1.97
C SER A 26 -10.69 4.22 3.09
N THR A 27 -9.44 4.43 2.71
CA THR A 27 -8.34 4.66 3.64
C THR A 27 -7.44 5.74 3.09
N ILE A 28 -6.96 6.62 3.97
CA ILE A 28 -5.93 7.60 3.66
C ILE A 28 -4.58 6.98 3.99
N ILE A 29 -3.65 7.05 3.05
CA ILE A 29 -2.26 6.70 3.27
C ILE A 29 -1.42 7.96 3.13
N ILE A 30 -0.66 8.28 4.16
CA ILE A 30 0.26 9.41 4.21
C ILE A 30 1.67 8.84 4.10
N TYR A 31 2.32 9.12 2.98
CA TYR A 31 3.69 8.71 2.71
C TYR A 31 4.62 9.90 2.88
N SER A 32 5.55 9.78 3.83
CA SER A 32 6.58 10.78 4.11
C SER A 32 7.96 10.21 3.80
N SER A 33 8.66 10.85 2.87
CA SER A 33 9.98 10.41 2.47
C SER A 33 10.87 11.60 2.12
N PRO A 34 12.09 11.68 2.69
CA PRO A 34 13.07 12.69 2.27
C PRO A 34 13.65 12.42 0.88
N ARG A 35 13.32 11.29 0.23
CA ARG A 35 13.87 10.88 -1.07
C ARG A 35 12.93 11.16 -2.26
N GLY A 36 11.73 11.66 -2.03
CA GLY A 36 10.76 11.94 -3.12
C GLY A 36 10.34 10.71 -3.94
N MET A 37 10.44 9.49 -3.39
CA MET A 37 10.19 8.21 -4.10
C MET A 37 8.70 7.85 -4.28
N PHE A 38 7.90 8.82 -4.68
CA PHE A 38 6.45 8.68 -4.81
C PHE A 38 6.02 7.69 -5.89
N GLY A 39 6.68 7.74 -7.06
CA GLY A 39 6.42 6.80 -8.14
C GLY A 39 6.70 5.35 -7.74
N TYR A 40 7.69 5.13 -6.87
CA TYR A 40 7.99 3.81 -6.32
C TYR A 40 6.85 3.33 -5.41
N PHE A 41 6.39 4.17 -4.48
CA PHE A 41 5.27 3.84 -3.60
C PHE A 41 3.99 3.55 -4.39
N TYR A 42 3.68 4.37 -5.40
CA TYR A 42 2.56 4.12 -6.31
C TYR A 42 2.71 2.78 -7.06
N GLY A 43 3.91 2.46 -7.52
CA GLY A 43 4.24 1.17 -8.13
C GLY A 43 4.00 0.00 -7.20
N LEU A 44 4.40 0.12 -5.92
CA LEU A 44 4.14 -0.88 -4.89
C LEU A 44 2.63 -1.10 -4.69
N LEU A 45 1.86 -0.03 -4.54
CA LEU A 45 0.39 -0.14 -4.40
C LEU A 45 -0.25 -0.86 -5.58
N LYS A 46 0.18 -0.52 -6.80
CA LYS A 46 -0.31 -1.16 -8.03
C LYS A 46 0.11 -2.62 -8.13
N GLY A 47 1.34 -2.95 -7.75
CA GLY A 47 1.86 -4.32 -7.70
C GLY A 47 1.08 -5.19 -6.71
N THR A 48 0.87 -4.68 -5.50
CA THR A 48 0.10 -5.34 -4.44
C THR A 48 -1.35 -5.58 -4.87
N SER A 49 -2.00 -4.57 -5.47
CA SER A 49 -3.36 -4.72 -6.03
C SER A 49 -3.46 -5.86 -7.05
N ARG A 50 -2.46 -5.98 -7.94
CA ARG A 50 -2.41 -7.06 -8.93
C ARG A 50 -2.18 -8.42 -8.28
N TYR A 51 -1.30 -8.49 -7.28
CA TYR A 51 -0.99 -9.74 -6.59
C TYR A 51 -2.20 -10.32 -5.86
N TYR A 52 -2.99 -9.48 -5.19
CA TYR A 52 -4.19 -9.91 -4.46
C TYR A 52 -5.48 -9.90 -5.29
N ASP A 53 -5.41 -9.60 -6.60
CA ASP A 53 -6.57 -9.41 -7.50
C ASP A 53 -7.65 -8.45 -6.95
N GLU A 54 -7.21 -7.46 -6.17
CA GLU A 54 -8.09 -6.46 -5.56
C GLU A 54 -8.20 -5.22 -6.44
N LYS A 55 -9.44 -4.84 -6.81
CA LYS A 55 -9.71 -3.62 -7.55
C LYS A 55 -9.72 -2.41 -6.60
N ILE A 56 -8.56 -1.76 -6.49
CA ILE A 56 -8.41 -0.50 -5.73
C ILE A 56 -8.39 0.70 -6.68
N SER A 57 -8.97 1.81 -6.24
CA SER A 57 -8.84 3.12 -6.88
C SER A 57 -7.92 3.98 -6.02
N ILE A 58 -6.84 4.49 -6.63
CA ILE A 58 -5.84 5.31 -5.94
C ILE A 58 -5.99 6.75 -6.45
N ALA A 59 -6.29 7.68 -5.55
CA ALA A 59 -6.35 9.10 -5.84
C ALA A 59 -5.30 9.85 -5.01
N VAL A 60 -4.55 10.75 -5.63
CA VAL A 60 -3.61 11.63 -4.91
C VAL A 60 -4.35 12.88 -4.47
N LEU A 61 -4.40 13.15 -3.16
CA LEU A 61 -5.08 14.33 -2.62
C LEU A 61 -4.17 15.55 -2.57
N LYS A 62 -2.94 15.37 -2.07
CA LYS A 62 -2.01 16.47 -1.83
C LYS A 62 -0.59 15.97 -1.97
N LYS A 63 0.21 16.76 -2.69
CA LYS A 63 1.68 16.67 -2.69
C LYS A 63 2.20 17.93 -2.02
N THR A 64 3.02 17.78 -0.99
CA THR A 64 3.78 18.88 -0.38
C THR A 64 5.25 18.58 -0.56
N GLN A 65 5.99 19.52 -1.15
CA GLN A 65 7.44 19.47 -1.23
C GLN A 65 7.99 20.54 -0.30
N ASP A 66 8.46 20.13 0.88
CA ASP A 66 9.23 20.98 1.77
C ASP A 66 10.72 20.69 1.56
N PHE A 67 11.59 21.67 1.82
CA PHE A 67 13.05 21.56 1.62
C PHE A 67 13.72 20.37 2.33
N SER A 68 13.08 19.83 3.37
CA SER A 68 13.62 18.74 4.19
C SER A 68 12.84 17.42 4.07
N ASN A 69 11.58 17.45 3.67
CA ASN A 69 10.73 16.27 3.58
C ASN A 69 9.68 16.43 2.47
N GLU A 70 9.48 15.39 1.68
CA GLU A 70 8.39 15.35 0.71
C GLU A 70 7.26 14.46 1.24
N LEU A 71 6.04 14.99 1.21
CA LEU A 71 4.83 14.36 1.72
C LEU A 71 3.81 14.16 0.60
N GLU A 72 3.30 12.93 0.48
CA GLU A 72 2.17 12.64 -0.40
C GLU A 72 1.05 11.93 0.35
N LYS A 73 -0.16 12.46 0.15
CA LYS A 73 -1.41 11.89 0.70
C LYS A 73 -2.16 11.18 -0.42
N TYR A 74 -2.37 9.89 -0.23
CA TYR A 74 -3.14 9.02 -1.10
C TYR A 74 -4.47 8.67 -0.43
N VAL A 75 -5.57 8.71 -1.18
CA VAL A 75 -6.82 8.06 -0.80
C VAL A 75 -6.96 6.81 -1.63
N ILE A 76 -7.02 5.67 -0.96
CA ILE A 76 -7.33 4.40 -1.56
C ILE A 76 -8.80 4.11 -1.30
N LYS A 77 -9.57 3.92 -2.36
CA LYS A 77 -10.95 3.43 -2.29
C LYS A 77 -10.96 1.99 -2.79
N LYS A 78 -11.36 1.06 -1.94
CA LYS A 78 -11.68 -0.30 -2.35
C LYS A 78 -13.02 -0.27 -3.06
N ARG A 79 -13.13 -0.85 -4.26
CA ARG A 79 -14.45 -1.12 -4.81
C ARG A 79 -15.00 -2.35 -4.09
N ALA A 80 -16.05 -2.16 -3.29
CA ALA A 80 -16.79 -3.26 -2.71
C ALA A 80 -17.43 -4.07 -3.86
N ARG A 81 -16.91 -5.27 -4.12
CA ARG A 81 -17.69 -6.33 -4.80
C ARG A 81 -18.47 -7.04 -3.69
N PHE A 82 -19.59 -6.45 -3.27
CA PHE A 82 -20.58 -7.20 -2.49
C PHE A 82 -21.26 -8.16 -3.47
N SER A 83 -20.66 -9.33 -3.66
CA SER A 83 -21.38 -10.48 -4.22
C SER A 83 -21.39 -11.53 -3.13
N SER A 84 -22.56 -11.67 -2.52
CA SER A 84 -22.92 -12.70 -1.58
C SER A 84 -22.74 -14.06 -2.25
N SER A 85 -21.55 -14.63 -2.19
CA SER A 85 -21.30 -16.06 -2.39
C SER A 85 -19.88 -16.40 -1.95
N SER A 86 -19.83 -17.06 -0.79
CA SER A 86 -18.84 -18.08 -0.41
C SER A 86 -17.76 -18.37 -1.48
N LEU A 87 -16.56 -17.79 -1.34
CA LEU A 87 -15.30 -18.28 -1.93
C LEU A 87 -14.15 -17.31 -1.61
N PHE A 88 -13.85 -17.11 -0.33
CA PHE A 88 -12.53 -16.60 0.08
C PHE A 88 -11.55 -17.77 0.24
N TYR A 89 -11.39 -18.56 -0.82
CA TYR A 89 -10.24 -19.43 -1.04
C TYR A 89 -9.76 -19.16 -2.46
N ASN A 90 -8.57 -18.58 -2.60
CA ASN A 90 -7.96 -18.36 -3.91
C ASN A 90 -6.85 -19.41 -4.11
N PRO A 91 -7.08 -20.45 -4.92
CA PRO A 91 -6.12 -21.55 -5.13
C PRO A 91 -4.85 -21.17 -5.88
N LYS A 92 -4.68 -19.91 -6.34
CA LYS A 92 -3.46 -19.50 -7.08
C LYS A 92 -2.18 -19.42 -6.24
N SER A 93 -2.26 -19.53 -4.91
CA SER A 93 -1.08 -19.80 -4.06
C SER A 93 -0.78 -21.29 -3.87
N ALA A 94 -1.67 -22.19 -4.28
CA ALA A 94 -1.43 -23.64 -4.22
C ALA A 94 -0.69 -24.15 -5.48
N ASP A 95 -1.01 -23.62 -6.66
CA ASP A 95 -0.40 -24.05 -7.93
C ASP A 95 0.99 -23.45 -8.22
N ALA A 96 1.44 -22.44 -7.46
CA ALA A 96 2.80 -21.90 -7.56
C ALA A 96 3.85 -22.74 -6.81
N MET A 97 3.45 -23.83 -6.13
CA MET A 97 4.31 -24.81 -5.45
C MET A 97 4.43 -26.14 -6.20
N VAL A 98 4.08 -26.22 -7.49
CA VAL A 98 4.30 -27.42 -8.34
C VAL A 98 5.25 -27.12 -9.50
N LYS A 99 6.35 -26.40 -9.26
CA LYS A 99 7.45 -26.38 -10.23
C LYS A 99 8.82 -26.34 -9.58
#